data_AF-A0A484MA87-F1
#
_entry.id   AF-A0A484MA87-F1
#
_cell.length_a   1.000
_cell.length_b   1.000
_cell.length_c   1.000
_cell.angle_alpha   90.00
_cell.angle_beta   90.00
_cell.angle_gamma   90.00
#
_symmetry.space_group_name_H-M   'P 1'
#
loop_
_entity.id
_entity.type
_entity.pdbx_description
1 polymer ?
#
loop_
_entity_poly.entity_id
_entity_poly.type
_entity_poly.pdbx_seq_one_letter_code
_entity_poly.pdbx_strand_id
1 'polypeptide(L)'
;MRGLGYKLRKLGKTLHTWNKSIFGNIFNRVNSLEGELKDIEAQFDTHPTPELRTIMQETKAKLIQATQQEYSYWKQKANIKWTKEGDANTSFFHATVKQRRSQQKITSLKSKEGKWLHNQEEIHEEILNHYRTLFMYKVSHNDRFTPT
;
A
#
# COMPACT_ATOMS: atom_id res chain seq x y z
N MET A 1 18.67 -9.39 14.21
CA MET A 1 17.50 -9.18 13.31
C MET A 1 17.80 -9.16 11.79
N ARG A 2 19.05 -9.30 11.30
CA ARG A 2 19.36 -9.28 9.85
C ARG A 2 18.76 -10.44 9.03
N GLY A 3 18.49 -11.59 9.67
CA GLY A 3 17.98 -12.79 8.98
C GLY A 3 16.54 -12.67 8.47
N LEU A 4 15.65 -11.97 9.19
CA LEU A 4 14.25 -11.82 8.76
C LEU A 4 14.14 -10.94 7.51
N GLY A 5 14.86 -9.81 7.49
CA GLY A 5 14.88 -8.93 6.31
C GLY A 5 15.41 -9.61 5.05
N TYR A 6 16.45 -10.45 5.19
CA TYR A 6 16.95 -11.27 4.08
C TYR A 6 15.90 -12.28 3.58
N LYS A 7 15.23 -12.99 4.49
CA LYS A 7 14.16 -13.95 4.16
C LYS A 7 12.99 -13.27 3.45
N LEU A 8 12.53 -12.13 3.96
CA LEU A 8 11.44 -11.34 3.35
C LEU A 8 11.83 -10.82 1.97
N ARG A 9 13.07 -10.35 1.77
CA ARG A 9 13.55 -9.93 0.45
C ARG A 9 13.62 -11.08 -0.55
N LYS A 10 14.06 -12.26 -0.12
CA LYS A 10 14.07 -13.47 -0.96
C LYS A 10 12.64 -13.86 -1.36
N LEU A 11 11.73 -13.90 -0.38
CA LEU A 11 10.31 -14.16 -0.62
C LEU A 11 9.69 -13.15 -1.58
N GLY A 12 9.97 -11.85 -1.39
CA GLY A 12 9.48 -10.79 -2.27
C GLY A 12 9.91 -10.98 -3.72
N LYS A 13 11.15 -11.39 -3.98
CA LYS A 13 11.62 -11.72 -5.34
C LYS A 13 10.85 -12.91 -5.92
N THR A 14 10.71 -13.99 -5.15
CA THR A 14 9.97 -15.18 -5.59
C THR A 14 8.51 -14.86 -5.90
N LEU A 15 7.83 -14.09 -5.03
CA LEU A 15 6.46 -13.64 -5.24
C LEU A 15 6.33 -12.72 -6.45
N HIS A 16 7.31 -11.85 -6.68
CA HIS A 16 7.31 -10.99 -7.86
C HIS A 16 7.42 -11.81 -9.16
N THR A 17 8.34 -12.78 -9.21
CA THR A 17 8.46 -13.69 -10.35
C THR A 17 7.19 -14.49 -10.57
N TRP A 18 6.63 -15.06 -9.50
CA TRP A 18 5.38 -15.82 -9.55
C TRP A 18 4.19 -14.97 -10.02
N ASN A 19 4.07 -13.74 -9.53
CA ASN A 19 3.02 -12.82 -9.97
C ASN A 19 3.15 -12.52 -11.47
N LYS A 20 4.36 -12.29 -11.95
CA LYS A 20 4.63 -12.04 -13.37
C LYS A 20 4.34 -13.27 -14.24
N SER A 21 4.65 -14.48 -13.77
CA SER A 21 4.42 -15.72 -14.54
C SER A 21 2.97 -16.18 -14.57
N ILE A 22 2.24 -15.99 -13.46
CA ILE A 22 0.85 -16.48 -13.34
C ILE A 22 -0.15 -15.44 -13.81
N PHE A 23 -0.05 -14.19 -13.33
CA PHE A 23 -1.02 -13.14 -13.62
C PHE A 23 -0.54 -12.18 -14.71
N GLY A 24 0.77 -11.92 -14.77
CA GLY A 24 1.34 -10.98 -15.72
C GLY A 24 0.70 -9.60 -15.57
N ASN A 25 0.32 -8.99 -16.69
CA ASN A 25 -0.47 -7.76 -16.69
C ASN A 25 -1.96 -8.10 -16.88
N ILE A 26 -2.70 -8.06 -15.76
CA ILE A 26 -4.14 -8.37 -15.71
C ILE A 26 -4.93 -7.43 -16.64
N PHE A 27 -4.57 -6.14 -16.68
CA PHE A 27 -5.24 -5.14 -17.52
C PHE A 27 -5.05 -5.43 -19.01
N ASN A 28 -3.83 -5.77 -19.42
CA ASN A 28 -3.56 -6.13 -20.81
C ASN A 28 -4.33 -7.40 -21.20
N ARG A 29 -4.48 -8.36 -20.27
CA ARG A 29 -5.25 -9.58 -20.51
C ARG A 29 -6.74 -9.29 -20.73
N VAL A 30 -7.34 -8.39 -19.94
CA VAL A 30 -8.73 -7.95 -20.13
C VAL A 30 -8.87 -7.28 -21.50
N ASN A 31 -8.06 -6.27 -21.79
CA ASN A 31 -8.11 -5.53 -23.07
C ASN A 31 -7.93 -6.46 -24.28
N SER A 32 -7.01 -7.42 -24.20
CA SER A 32 -6.77 -8.38 -25.27
C SER A 32 -7.97 -9.29 -25.51
N LEU A 33 -8.61 -9.78 -24.44
CA LEU A 33 -9.79 -10.66 -24.54
C LEU A 33 -11.03 -9.89 -25.02
N GLU A 34 -11.17 -8.62 -24.66
CA GLU A 34 -12.23 -7.75 -25.19
C GLU A 34 -12.06 -7.51 -26.69
N GLY A 35 -10.84 -7.25 -27.14
CA GLY A 35 -10.53 -7.12 -28.57
C GLY A 35 -10.82 -8.41 -29.34
N GLU A 36 -10.32 -9.54 -28.85
CA GLU A 36 -10.55 -10.86 -29.44
C GLU A 36 -12.05 -11.20 -29.51
N LEU A 37 -12.80 -10.95 -28.43
CA LEU A 37 -14.24 -11.17 -28.41
C LEU A 37 -14.97 -10.33 -29.46
N LYS A 38 -14.59 -9.05 -29.60
CA LYS A 38 -15.19 -8.14 -30.59
C LYS A 38 -14.93 -8.60 -32.02
N ASP A 39 -13.72 -9.10 -32.30
CA ASP A 39 -13.37 -9.62 -33.62
C ASP A 39 -14.15 -10.92 -33.93
N ILE A 40 -14.34 -11.79 -32.93
CA ILE A 40 -15.14 -13.02 -33.06
C ILE A 40 -16.62 -12.68 -33.26
N GLU A 41 -17.15 -11.69 -32.53
CA GLU A 41 -18.54 -11.22 -32.69
C GLU A 41 -18.78 -10.68 -34.10
N ALA A 42 -17.85 -9.87 -34.63
CA ALA A 42 -17.94 -9.37 -36.01
C ALA A 42 -17.88 -10.50 -37.07
N GLN A 43 -17.05 -11.52 -36.84
CA GLN A 43 -17.00 -12.71 -37.71
C GLN A 43 -18.28 -13.55 -37.60
N PHE A 44 -18.87 -13.65 -36.41
CA PHE A 44 -20.12 -14.38 -36.21
C PHE A 44 -21.30 -13.67 -36.89
N ASP A 45 -21.35 -12.34 -36.86
CA ASP A 45 -22.38 -11.54 -37.54
C ASP A 45 -22.36 -11.71 -39.06
N THR A 46 -21.16 -11.92 -39.64
CA THR A 46 -21.00 -12.13 -41.08
C THR A 46 -21.21 -13.60 -41.48
N HIS A 47 -20.71 -14.53 -40.67
CA HIS A 47 -20.78 -15.97 -40.94
C HIS A 47 -21.09 -16.77 -39.66
N PRO A 48 -22.38 -16.94 -39.30
CA PRO A 48 -22.75 -17.64 -38.07
C PRO A 48 -22.53 -19.15 -38.21
N THR A 49 -21.41 -19.64 -37.66
CA THR A 49 -21.09 -21.08 -37.58
C THR A 49 -21.14 -21.61 -36.13
N PRO A 50 -21.47 -22.90 -35.93
CA PRO A 50 -21.44 -23.52 -34.60
C PRO A 50 -20.06 -23.49 -33.92
N GLU A 51 -18.98 -23.53 -34.72
CA GLU A 51 -17.59 -23.46 -34.25
C GLU A 51 -17.28 -22.07 -33.69
N LEU A 52 -17.61 -21.01 -34.43
CA LEU A 52 -17.45 -19.63 -33.97
C LEU A 52 -18.28 -19.35 -32.70
N ARG A 53 -19.48 -19.93 -32.59
CA ARG A 53 -20.28 -19.83 -31.37
C ARG A 53 -19.57 -20.42 -30.16
N THR A 54 -18.92 -21.58 -30.33
CA THR A 54 -18.17 -22.23 -29.24
C THR A 54 -16.98 -21.37 -28.82
N ILE A 55 -16.19 -20.90 -29.79
CA ILE A 55 -15.04 -20.03 -29.56
C ILE A 55 -15.47 -18.73 -28.85
N MET A 56 -16.56 -18.11 -29.30
CA MET A 56 -17.13 -16.91 -28.68
C MET A 56 -17.50 -17.16 -27.20
N GLN A 57 -18.16 -18.28 -26.90
CA GLN A 57 -18.53 -18.63 -25.52
C GLN A 57 -17.30 -18.87 -24.64
N GLU A 58 -16.27 -19.54 -25.16
CA GLU A 58 -15.01 -19.75 -24.44
C GLU A 58 -14.28 -18.43 -24.17
N THR A 59 -14.15 -17.57 -25.17
CA THR A 59 -13.50 -16.26 -25.03
C THR A 59 -14.28 -15.37 -24.05
N LYS A 60 -15.60 -15.40 -24.09
CA LYS A 60 -16.46 -14.71 -23.10
C LYS A 60 -16.25 -15.25 -21.68
N ALA A 61 -16.14 -16.56 -21.50
CA ALA A 61 -15.85 -17.16 -20.20
C ALA A 61 -14.47 -16.74 -19.68
N LYS A 62 -13.44 -16.72 -20.54
CA LYS A 62 -12.10 -16.22 -20.22
C LYS A 62 -12.12 -14.74 -19.82
N LEU A 63 -12.89 -13.92 -20.54
CA LEU A 63 -13.05 -12.50 -20.23
C LEU A 63 -13.67 -12.29 -18.84
N ILE A 64 -14.77 -12.99 -18.53
CA ILE A 64 -15.41 -12.94 -17.20
C ILE A 64 -14.39 -13.27 -16.10
N GLN A 65 -13.58 -14.30 -16.29
CA GLN A 65 -12.54 -14.66 -15.32
C GLN A 65 -11.48 -13.56 -15.17
N ALA A 66 -11.02 -12.96 -16.27
CA ALA A 66 -10.04 -11.88 -16.24
C ALA A 66 -10.58 -10.62 -15.55
N THR A 67 -11.82 -10.23 -15.83
CA THR A 67 -12.50 -9.11 -15.17
C THR A 67 -12.68 -9.36 -13.66
N GLN A 68 -12.99 -10.60 -13.26
CA GLN A 68 -13.08 -10.95 -11.84
C GLN A 68 -11.73 -10.84 -11.11
N GLN A 69 -10.63 -11.17 -11.80
CA GLN A 69 -9.28 -10.98 -11.27
C GLN A 69 -8.94 -9.49 -11.14
N GLU A 70 -9.28 -8.68 -12.13
CA GLU A 70 -9.11 -7.22 -12.09
C GLU A 70 -9.92 -6.59 -10.94
N TYR A 71 -11.18 -6.98 -10.80
CA TYR A 71 -12.03 -6.54 -9.68
C TYR A 71 -11.38 -6.88 -8.34
N SER A 72 -10.85 -8.10 -8.20
CA SER A 72 -10.19 -8.55 -6.97
C SER A 72 -8.91 -7.75 -6.68
N TYR A 73 -8.13 -7.42 -7.73
CA TYR A 73 -6.97 -6.54 -7.63
C TYR A 73 -7.36 -5.16 -7.10
N TRP A 74 -8.38 -4.52 -7.69
CA TRP A 74 -8.84 -3.20 -7.24
C TRP A 74 -9.44 -3.23 -5.85
N LYS A 75 -10.20 -4.27 -5.52
CA LYS A 75 -10.77 -4.49 -4.18
C LYS A 75 -9.69 -4.55 -3.11
N GLN A 76 -8.57 -5.21 -3.38
CA GLN A 76 -7.41 -5.24 -2.48
C GLN A 76 -6.76 -3.86 -2.37
N LYS A 77 -6.50 -3.21 -3.52
CA LYS A 77 -5.79 -1.92 -3.58
C LYS A 77 -6.57 -0.77 -2.95
N ALA A 78 -7.89 -0.78 -3.09
CA ALA A 78 -8.81 0.17 -2.45
C ALA A 78 -8.97 -0.08 -0.95
N ASN A 79 -8.28 -1.07 -0.37
CA ASN A 79 -8.37 -1.43 1.05
C ASN A 79 -9.82 -1.58 1.52
N ILE A 80 -10.72 -2.14 0.69
CA ILE A 80 -12.16 -2.18 0.98
C ILE A 80 -12.46 -2.84 2.33
N LYS A 81 -11.61 -3.79 2.76
CA LYS A 81 -11.71 -4.40 4.09
C LYS A 81 -11.47 -3.38 5.22
N TRP A 82 -10.49 -2.49 5.09
CA TRP A 82 -10.31 -1.37 6.01
C TRP A 82 -11.52 -0.43 5.96
N THR A 83 -12.05 -0.11 4.78
CA THR A 83 -13.23 0.76 4.66
C THR A 83 -14.49 0.14 5.27
N LYS A 84 -14.65 -1.20 5.17
CA LYS A 84 -15.82 -1.93 5.68
C LYS A 84 -15.72 -2.26 7.17
N GLU A 85 -14.54 -2.62 7.65
CA GLU A 85 -14.33 -3.15 9.01
C GLU A 85 -13.55 -2.20 9.92
N GLY A 86 -12.92 -1.16 9.37
CA GLY A 86 -11.95 -0.31 10.06
C GLY A 86 -12.53 0.83 10.88
N ASP A 87 -13.76 1.29 10.62
CA ASP A 87 -14.45 2.24 11.49
C ASP A 87 -15.37 1.54 12.51
N ALA A 88 -15.62 0.25 12.30
CA ALA A 88 -16.27 -0.60 13.29
C ALA A 88 -15.25 -1.01 14.35
N ASN A 89 -15.70 -1.17 15.61
CA ASN A 89 -14.92 -1.69 16.74
C ASN A 89 -14.58 -3.19 16.58
N THR A 90 -14.00 -3.57 15.44
CA THR A 90 -13.62 -4.93 15.11
C THR A 90 -12.26 -5.27 15.72
N SER A 91 -11.99 -6.56 15.89
CA SER A 91 -10.66 -7.04 16.31
C SER A 91 -9.56 -6.58 15.34
N PHE A 92 -9.87 -6.41 14.06
CA PHE A 92 -8.96 -5.90 13.03
C PHE A 92 -8.57 -4.43 13.26
N PHE A 93 -9.52 -3.57 13.63
CA PHE A 93 -9.26 -2.18 14.01
C PHE A 93 -8.30 -2.11 15.20
N HIS A 94 -8.63 -2.82 16.29
CA HIS A 94 -7.79 -2.83 17.50
C HIS A 94 -6.39 -3.40 17.23
N ALA A 95 -6.28 -4.45 16.41
CA ALA A 95 -4.98 -5.01 16.00
C ALA A 95 -4.15 -3.97 15.23
N THR A 96 -4.76 -3.24 14.30
CA THR A 96 -4.08 -2.21 13.51
C THR A 96 -3.63 -1.03 14.37
N VAL A 97 -4.49 -0.57 15.30
CA VAL A 97 -4.14 0.48 16.26
C VAL A 97 -2.97 0.04 17.14
N LYS A 98 -3.00 -1.20 17.65
CA LYS A 98 -1.91 -1.75 18.48
C LYS A 98 -0.59 -1.80 17.70
N GLN A 99 -0.62 -2.25 16.45
CA GLN A 99 0.56 -2.26 15.58
C GLN A 99 1.10 -0.84 15.35
N ARG A 100 0.23 0.13 15.01
CA ARG A 100 0.63 1.53 14.81
C ARG A 100 1.24 2.13 16.08
N ARG A 101 0.62 1.93 17.25
CA ARG A 101 1.16 2.36 18.55
C ARG A 101 2.52 1.72 18.82
N SER A 102 2.70 0.44 18.52
CA SER A 102 3.99 -0.23 18.69
C SER A 102 5.07 0.33 17.77
N GLN A 103 4.74 0.69 16.53
CA GLN A 103 5.69 1.27 15.57
C GLN A 103 6.05 2.72 15.92
N GLN A 104 5.11 3.47 16.48
CA GLN A 104 5.31 4.87 16.89
C GLN A 104 5.91 5.02 18.29
N LYS A 105 6.07 3.90 19.03
CA LYS A 105 6.69 3.94 20.35
C LYS A 105 8.17 4.30 20.20
N ILE A 106 8.56 5.45 20.75
CA ILE A 106 9.96 5.85 20.85
C ILE A 106 10.60 5.01 21.95
N THR A 107 11.37 3.98 21.58
CA THR A 107 12.09 3.11 22.53
C THR A 107 13.53 3.56 22.77
N SER A 108 14.05 4.44 21.93
CA SER A 108 15.38 5.01 22.07
C SER A 108 15.49 6.33 21.34
N LEU A 109 16.22 7.27 21.92
CA LEU A 109 16.48 8.59 21.34
C LEU A 109 17.98 8.85 21.35
N LYS A 110 18.52 9.47 20.28
CA LYS A 110 19.92 9.90 20.27
C LYS A 110 19.98 11.36 20.73
N SER A 111 20.69 11.62 21.82
CA SER A 111 20.91 12.97 22.36
C SER A 111 21.80 13.80 21.44
N LYS A 112 21.79 15.13 21.61
CA LYS A 112 22.67 16.08 20.91
C LYS A 112 24.16 15.76 21.06
N GLU A 113 24.55 15.18 22.19
CA GLU A 113 25.94 14.75 22.46
C GLU A 113 26.30 13.41 21.78
N GLY A 114 25.38 12.84 21.01
CA GLY A 114 25.58 11.61 20.26
C GLY A 114 25.35 10.32 21.06
N LYS A 115 25.00 10.42 22.35
CA LYS A 115 24.67 9.29 23.22
C LYS A 115 23.27 8.74 22.93
N TRP A 116 23.12 7.42 22.91
CA TRP A 116 21.81 6.76 22.83
C TRP A 116 21.18 6.65 24.22
N LEU A 117 19.97 7.18 24.35
CA LEU A 117 19.10 7.08 25.52
C LEU A 117 18.09 5.96 25.29
N HIS A 118 17.99 5.05 26.24
CA HIS A 118 17.05 3.93 26.22
C HIS A 118 16.05 3.98 27.37
N ASN A 119 16.34 4.79 28.40
CA ASN A 119 15.42 5.00 29.51
C ASN A 119 14.33 6.01 29.09
N GLN A 120 13.07 5.68 29.38
CA GLN A 120 11.93 6.53 29.10
C GLN A 120 11.98 7.88 29.84
N GLU A 121 12.48 7.90 31.08
CA GLU A 121 12.63 9.15 31.84
C GLU A 121 13.68 10.07 31.19
N GLU A 122 14.84 9.53 30.83
CA GLU A 122 15.91 10.28 30.16
C GLU A 122 15.47 10.80 28.78
N ILE A 123 14.75 9.98 28.01
CA ILE A 123 14.18 10.37 26.71
C ILE A 123 13.19 11.53 26.90
N HIS A 124 12.34 11.47 27.93
CA HIS A 124 11.37 12.51 28.22
C HIS A 124 12.05 13.84 28.59
N GLU A 125 13.06 13.82 29.47
CA GLU A 125 13.82 15.02 29.83
C GLU A 125 14.56 15.63 28.64
N GLU A 126 15.20 14.81 27.81
CA GLU A 126 15.92 15.29 26.61
C GLU A 126 14.96 15.94 25.61
N ILE A 127 13.77 15.36 25.40
CA ILE A 127 12.72 15.94 24.54
C ILE A 127 12.26 17.29 25.12
N LEU A 128 11.99 17.37 26.42
CA LEU A 128 11.58 18.62 27.07
C LEU A 128 12.65 19.69 26.96
N ASN A 129 13.91 19.36 27.22
CA ASN A 129 15.03 20.30 27.12
C ASN A 129 15.25 20.76 25.68
N HIS A 130 15.12 19.85 24.71
CA HIS A 130 15.19 20.18 23.29
C HIS A 130 14.12 21.21 22.91
N TYR A 131 12.85 20.95 23.20
CA TYR A 131 11.77 21.86 22.84
C TYR A 131 11.76 23.15 23.66
N ARG A 132 12.12 23.10 24.95
CA ARG A 132 12.35 24.33 25.75
C ARG A 132 13.39 25.20 25.10
N THR A 133 14.55 24.66 24.72
CA THR A 133 15.59 25.44 24.04
C THR A 133 15.09 25.98 22.70
N LEU A 134 14.38 25.16 21.92
CA LEU A 134 13.85 25.54 20.62
C LEU A 134 12.87 26.71 20.71
N PHE A 135 11.97 26.70 21.69
CA PHE A 135 10.93 27.71 21.86
C PHE A 135 11.32 28.87 22.79
N MET A 136 12.34 28.70 23.65
CA MET A 136 12.88 29.76 24.51
C MET A 136 14.05 30.52 23.87
N TYR A 137 14.57 30.06 22.72
CA TYR A 137 15.43 30.89 21.88
C TYR A 137 14.60 32.05 21.32
N LYS A 138 14.43 33.09 22.15
CA LYS A 138 13.96 34.39 21.68
C LYS A 138 14.95 34.84 20.64
N VAL A 139 14.51 34.84 19.39
CA VAL A 139 15.12 35.69 18.36
C VAL A 139 15.14 37.09 18.96
N SER A 140 16.35 37.57 19.25
CA SER A 140 16.64 39.00 19.27
C SER A 140 16.19 39.55 17.93
N HIS A 141 14.91 39.93 17.84
CA HIS A 141 14.46 40.83 16.80
C HIS A 141 15.00 42.19 17.19
N ASN A 142 16.19 42.43 16.66
CA ASN A 142 16.90 43.70 16.56
C ASN A 142 15.92 44.89 16.60
N ASP A 143 16.16 45.79 17.55
CA ASP A 143 15.46 47.05 17.75
C ASP A 143 15.27 47.81 16.43
N ARG A 144 14.03 47.91 15.94
CA ARG A 144 13.64 48.86 14.90
C ARG A 144 12.24 49.39 15.11
N PHE A 145 11.98 49.98 16.27
CA PHE A 145 10.93 51.00 16.42
C PHE A 145 11.35 51.97 17.53
N THR A 146 12.09 53.01 17.14
CA THR A 146 12.12 54.27 17.89
C THR A 146 11.03 55.17 17.30
N PRO A 147 10.05 55.63 18.09
CA PRO A 147 9.04 56.57 17.61
C PRO A 147 9.58 58.01 17.71
N THR A 148 9.62 58.72 16.59
CA THR A 148 9.50 60.18 16.53
C THR A 148 8.11 60.52 16.02
#